data_AF-A0A8H3PHM4-F1
#
_entry.id   AF-A0A8H3PHM4-F1
#
_cell.length_a   1.000
_cell.length_b   1.000
_cell.length_c   1.000
_cell.angle_alpha   90.00
_cell.angle_beta   90.00
_cell.angle_gamma   90.00
#
_symmetry.space_group_name_H-M   'P 1'
#
loop_
_entity.id
_entity.type
_entity.pdbx_description
1 polymer ?
#
loop_
_entity_poly.entity_id
_entity_poly.type
_entity_poly.pdbx_seq_one_letter_code
_entity_poly.pdbx_strand_id
1 'polypeptide(L)'
;MPPPKLDNMLTDPTVSSYVATPTGSATRKRKAEEDEPQAEDRMSSSPSNSPAPTTRSLPAYRHTKRPRSGPVGRPLALPRLLETLDADSLRAVLQSLCTRHPGIGSEVEQTAPRPSVPSALGVLKNYESALQASFPFGGDSSSDYAYNRVRESLMALLEALADYTPHFLPPNETQASQSLTFLDGATDIIHRLPNWSSFQNSLHKQNAYEEISGAWALAIREAAKRAGGMQLQYGGWDQKLAKHNQQANGKLQDAANELSVNIGWMGGQPQAQQHGSRGEDLNSVRQELLAGTYGKNLPVRVGPW
;
A
#
# COMPACT_ATOMS: atom_id res chain seq x y z
N MET A 1 27.92 -48.89 -24.52
CA MET A 1 29.14 -49.29 -23.78
C MET A 1 29.26 -48.47 -22.50
N PRO A 2 28.98 -49.05 -21.33
CA PRO A 2 29.42 -48.61 -19.99
C PRO A 2 30.55 -49.54 -19.45
N PRO A 3 31.05 -49.44 -18.19
CA PRO A 3 31.57 -48.33 -17.35
C PRO A 3 33.08 -48.59 -16.99
N PRO A 4 33.73 -48.09 -15.90
CA PRO A 4 33.42 -48.46 -14.50
C PRO A 4 33.57 -47.36 -13.42
N LYS A 5 32.95 -47.66 -12.28
CA LYS A 5 33.00 -47.01 -10.96
C LYS A 5 34.25 -47.45 -10.18
N LEU A 6 34.71 -46.64 -9.23
CA LEU A 6 35.26 -47.13 -7.96
C LEU A 6 34.94 -46.16 -6.79
N ASP A 7 34.47 -46.76 -5.71
CA ASP A 7 34.15 -46.23 -4.37
C ASP A 7 35.40 -45.99 -3.50
N ASN A 8 35.31 -45.04 -2.56
CA ASN A 8 35.67 -45.17 -1.12
C ASN A 8 35.70 -43.77 -0.46
N MET A 9 34.79 -43.47 0.47
CA MET A 9 34.80 -43.76 1.93
C MET A 9 35.65 -42.78 2.78
N LEU A 10 34.91 -42.07 3.64
CA LEU A 10 35.22 -41.68 5.04
C LEU A 10 36.26 -40.57 5.32
N THR A 11 35.82 -39.43 5.84
CA THR A 11 35.74 -39.13 7.31
C THR A 11 35.35 -37.67 7.57
N ASP A 12 34.34 -37.48 8.43
CA ASP A 12 34.04 -36.23 9.17
C ASP A 12 35.14 -35.95 10.22
N PRO A 13 35.34 -34.69 10.63
CA PRO A 13 34.94 -34.37 12.00
C PRO A 13 34.29 -32.98 12.19
N THR A 14 33.10 -33.00 12.78
CA THR A 14 32.65 -32.19 13.93
C THR A 14 33.34 -30.84 14.21
N VAL A 15 32.65 -29.74 13.86
CA VAL A 15 32.93 -28.40 14.41
C VAL A 15 32.20 -28.24 15.74
N SER A 16 33.00 -28.13 16.80
CA SER A 16 32.59 -27.97 18.20
C SER A 16 32.09 -26.56 18.49
N SER A 17 30.89 -26.48 19.05
CA SER A 17 30.27 -25.31 19.66
C SER A 17 30.83 -25.05 21.06
N TYR A 18 31.54 -23.93 21.24
CA TYR A 18 31.88 -23.43 22.58
C TYR A 18 31.05 -22.19 22.91
N VAL A 19 30.11 -22.40 23.84
CA VAL A 19 29.37 -21.37 24.57
C VAL A 19 30.28 -20.85 25.68
N ALA A 20 30.62 -19.56 25.65
CA ALA A 20 31.36 -18.90 26.72
C ALA A 20 30.39 -18.22 27.71
N THR A 21 30.51 -18.58 28.98
CA THR A 21 29.86 -17.95 30.14
C THR A 21 30.62 -16.67 30.55
N PRO A 22 29.93 -15.59 30.96
CA PRO A 22 30.61 -14.44 31.55
C PRO A 22 30.74 -14.61 33.07
N THR A 23 31.97 -14.82 33.54
CA THR A 23 32.36 -14.67 34.95
C THR A 23 32.74 -13.21 35.24
N GLY A 24 32.21 -12.69 36.35
CA GLY A 24 32.43 -11.33 36.79
C GLY A 24 33.88 -11.03 37.21
N SER A 25 34.33 -9.81 36.91
CA SER A 25 35.48 -9.22 37.57
C SER A 25 35.22 -7.73 37.86
N ALA A 26 35.41 -7.37 39.12
CA ALA A 26 35.26 -6.03 39.65
C ALA A 26 36.47 -5.17 39.30
N THR A 27 36.26 -4.02 38.67
CA THR A 27 37.34 -3.06 38.38
C THR A 27 37.32 -1.92 39.41
N ARG A 28 38.42 -1.83 40.16
CA ARG A 28 38.67 -0.91 41.28
C ARG A 28 38.95 0.51 40.80
N LYS A 29 38.46 1.47 41.59
CA LYS A 29 38.70 2.91 41.49
C LYS A 29 40.18 3.25 41.74
N ARG A 30 40.70 4.22 40.98
CA ARG A 30 42.08 4.74 41.05
C ARG A 30 42.33 5.46 42.39
N LYS A 31 43.51 5.25 42.98
CA LYS A 31 44.02 5.88 44.21
C LYS A 31 45.03 6.97 43.80
N ALA A 32 44.90 8.18 44.34
CA ALA A 32 45.92 9.22 44.31
C ALA A 32 46.61 9.25 45.67
N GLU A 33 47.94 9.27 45.67
CA GLU A 33 48.80 9.52 46.83
C GLU A 33 49.13 11.00 46.89
N GLU A 34 49.08 11.60 48.09
CA GLU A 34 49.94 12.76 48.41
C GLU A 34 50.13 12.87 49.93
N ASP A 35 51.36 12.58 50.33
CA ASP A 35 52.27 13.23 51.29
C ASP A 35 51.87 13.67 52.72
N GLU A 36 52.91 13.68 53.57
CA GLU A 36 52.94 13.44 55.03
C GLU A 36 53.04 14.77 55.87
N PRO A 37 53.60 14.83 57.11
CA PRO A 37 52.91 15.01 58.40
C PRO A 37 53.24 16.33 59.18
N GLN A 38 52.55 16.58 60.31
CA GLN A 38 53.08 17.17 61.57
C GLN A 38 51.94 17.24 62.62
N ALA A 39 51.97 16.51 63.73
CA ALA A 39 52.75 16.73 64.96
C ALA A 39 52.19 17.83 65.89
N GLU A 40 51.43 17.34 66.87
CA GLU A 40 51.46 17.70 68.30
C GLU A 40 50.97 19.06 68.82
N ASP A 41 50.52 18.96 70.08
CA ASP A 41 50.55 19.97 71.14
C ASP A 41 49.28 20.77 71.52
N ARG A 42 48.84 20.47 72.76
CA ARG A 42 48.44 21.39 73.86
C ARG A 42 46.96 21.54 74.27
N MET A 43 46.66 20.80 75.35
CA MET A 43 46.22 21.25 76.69
C MET A 43 44.91 22.05 76.88
N SER A 44 43.98 21.37 77.56
CA SER A 44 43.29 21.69 78.83
C SER A 44 42.61 23.04 79.08
N SER A 45 41.30 22.97 79.39
CA SER A 45 40.58 23.68 80.49
C SER A 45 39.08 23.43 80.31
N SER A 46 38.20 23.15 81.27
CA SER A 46 38.21 22.98 82.73
C SER A 46 36.87 22.31 83.12
N PRO A 47 36.65 21.93 84.39
CA PRO A 47 35.75 20.83 84.79
C PRO A 47 34.39 21.25 85.37
N SER A 48 33.59 20.23 85.66
CA SER A 48 32.66 20.11 86.79
C SER A 48 31.25 20.73 86.69
N ASN A 49 30.25 19.84 86.63
CA ASN A 49 29.18 19.68 87.63
C ASN A 49 27.77 19.46 87.01
N SER A 50 27.10 18.42 87.52
CA SER A 50 25.64 18.14 87.46
C SER A 50 25.10 17.32 86.27
N PRO A 51 24.04 16.52 86.48
CA PRO A 51 24.10 15.10 86.80
C PRO A 51 23.61 14.23 85.62
N ALA A 52 23.96 12.94 85.64
CA ALA A 52 23.48 11.98 84.66
C ALA A 52 21.99 11.63 84.88
N PRO A 53 21.10 11.82 83.89
CA PRO A 53 19.87 11.06 83.80
C PRO A 53 20.10 9.76 83.02
N THR A 54 19.58 8.69 83.59
CA THR A 54 19.50 7.32 83.08
C THR A 54 19.21 7.26 81.58
N THR A 55 20.01 6.47 80.87
CA THR A 55 19.89 6.20 79.43
C THR A 55 18.54 5.57 79.11
N ARG A 56 17.59 6.40 78.68
CA ARG A 56 16.40 5.92 77.98
C ARG A 56 16.86 5.44 76.60
N SER A 57 16.97 4.13 76.42
CA SER A 57 17.24 3.51 75.11
C SER A 57 16.06 3.83 74.19
N LEU A 58 16.19 4.90 73.41
CA LEU A 58 15.32 5.17 72.28
C LEU A 58 15.41 3.98 71.33
N PRO A 59 14.27 3.51 70.75
CA PRO A 59 14.34 2.46 69.75
C PRO A 59 15.30 2.93 68.66
N ALA A 60 16.28 2.09 68.33
CA ALA A 60 17.18 2.31 67.21
C ALA A 60 16.33 2.31 65.93
N TYR A 61 15.67 3.44 65.68
CA TYR A 61 15.09 3.78 64.40
C TYR A 61 16.29 3.80 63.47
N ARG A 62 16.49 2.67 62.77
CA ARG A 62 17.43 2.57 61.68
C ARG A 62 17.00 3.65 60.71
N HIS A 63 17.61 4.83 60.82
CA HIS A 63 17.67 5.80 59.76
C HIS A 63 18.38 5.07 58.63
N THR A 64 17.62 4.33 57.83
CA THR A 64 17.99 4.02 56.46
C THR A 64 18.15 5.39 55.83
N LYS A 65 19.40 5.88 55.82
CA LYS A 65 19.78 7.05 55.05
C LYS A 65 19.32 6.71 53.64
N ARG A 66 18.17 7.26 53.23
CA ARG A 66 17.69 7.09 51.86
C ARG A 66 18.86 7.57 51.00
N PRO A 67 19.50 6.71 50.20
CA PRO A 67 20.52 7.18 49.30
C PRO A 67 19.87 8.32 48.51
N ARG A 68 20.53 9.49 48.45
CA ARG A 68 20.08 10.56 47.56
C ARG A 68 19.97 9.92 46.19
N SER A 69 18.74 9.70 45.73
CA SER A 69 18.45 9.30 44.38
C SER A 69 18.82 10.49 43.51
N GLY A 70 20.10 10.61 43.19
CA GLY A 70 20.51 11.41 42.05
C GLY A 70 19.75 10.92 40.82
N PRO A 71 19.59 11.73 39.77
CA PRO A 71 18.88 11.32 38.57
C PRO A 71 19.61 10.12 37.97
N VAL A 72 19.16 8.91 38.31
CA VAL A 72 19.50 7.69 37.59
C VAL A 72 18.86 7.89 36.24
N GLY A 73 19.68 7.97 35.19
CA GLY A 73 19.24 8.21 33.82
C GLY A 73 18.22 7.15 33.44
N ARG A 74 16.92 7.49 33.54
CA ARG A 74 15.86 6.64 33.07
C ARG A 74 16.03 6.55 31.55
N PRO A 75 16.05 5.34 30.95
CA PRO A 75 16.10 5.21 29.50
C PRO A 75 14.93 6.00 28.90
N LEU A 76 15.19 6.61 27.74
CA LEU A 76 14.20 7.45 27.05
C LEU A 76 12.91 6.66 26.84
N ALA A 77 11.79 7.24 27.25
CA ALA A 77 10.50 6.56 27.14
C ALA A 77 10.11 6.36 25.67
N LEU A 78 9.45 5.24 25.37
CA LEU A 78 9.05 4.87 24.00
C LEU A 78 8.38 6.02 23.21
N PRO A 79 7.42 6.79 23.76
CA PRO A 79 6.80 7.90 23.01
C PRO A 79 7.83 8.93 22.53
N ARG A 80 8.83 9.23 23.36
CA ARG A 80 9.91 10.18 23.01
C ARG A 80 10.88 9.62 21.99
N LEU A 81 11.02 8.29 21.90
CA LEU A 81 11.80 7.65 20.85
C LEU A 81 11.04 7.71 19.52
N LEU A 82 9.73 7.44 19.52
CA LEU A 82 8.89 7.52 18.32
C LEU A 82 8.80 8.94 17.76
N GLU A 83 8.80 9.97 18.62
CA GLU A 83 8.85 11.39 18.20
C GLU A 83 10.10 11.75 17.38
N THR A 84 11.20 11.01 17.52
CA THR A 84 12.45 11.27 16.78
C THR A 84 12.52 10.55 15.43
N LEU A 85 11.59 9.64 15.16
CA LEU A 85 11.55 8.89 13.92
C LEU A 85 10.76 9.67 12.86
N ASP A 86 11.30 9.72 11.65
CA ASP A 86 10.58 10.19 10.48
C ASP A 86 9.53 9.16 10.02
N ALA A 87 8.67 9.57 9.09
CA ALA A 87 7.55 8.74 8.64
C ALA A 87 8.01 7.40 8.05
N ASP A 88 9.13 7.38 7.33
CA ASP A 88 9.68 6.17 6.73
C ASP A 88 10.24 5.21 7.76
N SER A 89 10.99 5.71 8.76
CA SER A 89 11.47 4.87 9.86
C SER A 89 10.31 4.32 10.70
N LEU A 90 9.26 5.10 10.96
CA LEU A 90 8.06 4.63 11.67
C LEU A 90 7.35 3.51 10.90
N ARG A 91 7.20 3.64 9.58
CA ARG A 91 6.62 2.58 8.73
C ARG A 91 7.47 1.31 8.78
N ALA A 92 8.79 1.42 8.67
CA ALA A 92 9.69 0.27 8.73
C ALA A 92 9.63 -0.47 10.07
N VAL A 93 9.58 0.26 11.19
CA VAL A 93 9.41 -0.31 12.52
C VAL A 93 8.06 -1.02 12.65
N LEU A 94 6.97 -0.38 12.19
CA LEU A 94 5.62 -0.98 12.19
C LEU A 94 5.58 -2.26 11.35
N GLN A 95 6.13 -2.24 10.14
CA GLN A 95 6.24 -3.43 9.28
C GLN A 95 7.02 -4.57 9.95
N SER A 96 8.14 -4.26 10.63
CA SER A 96 8.91 -5.25 11.40
C SER A 96 8.12 -5.83 12.57
N LEU A 97 7.26 -5.03 13.21
CA LEU A 97 6.38 -5.50 14.28
C LEU A 97 5.27 -6.39 13.74
N CYS A 98 4.62 -6.00 12.65
CA CYS A 98 3.55 -6.80 12.01
C CYS A 98 4.08 -8.15 11.49
N THR A 99 5.29 -8.19 10.92
CA THR A 99 5.91 -9.44 10.46
C THR A 99 6.27 -10.39 11.60
N ARG A 100 6.69 -9.87 12.75
CA ARG A 100 6.99 -10.68 13.95
C ARG A 100 5.75 -11.10 14.73
N HIS A 101 4.71 -10.27 14.71
CA HIS A 101 3.48 -10.45 15.46
C HIS A 101 2.27 -10.25 14.53
N PRO A 102 1.83 -11.29 13.80
CA PRO A 102 0.76 -11.15 12.81
C PRO A 102 -0.58 -10.70 13.40
N GLY A 103 -0.84 -10.97 14.69
CA GLY A 103 -2.03 -10.44 15.38
C GLY A 103 -2.07 -8.92 15.45
N ILE A 104 -0.91 -8.26 15.59
CA ILE A 104 -0.81 -6.79 15.54
C ILE A 104 -1.07 -6.31 14.11
N GLY A 105 -0.63 -7.07 13.10
CA GLY A 105 -0.95 -6.79 11.70
C GLY A 105 -2.46 -6.70 11.45
N SER A 106 -3.23 -7.69 11.91
CA SER A 106 -4.68 -7.66 11.73
C SER A 106 -5.37 -6.54 12.52
N GLU A 107 -4.87 -6.19 13.71
CA GLU A 107 -5.38 -5.03 14.46
C GLU A 107 -5.09 -3.71 13.75
N VAL A 108 -3.89 -3.55 13.18
CA VAL A 108 -3.51 -2.37 12.39
C VAL A 108 -4.39 -2.26 11.15
N GLU A 109 -4.61 -3.34 10.40
CA GLU A 109 -5.48 -3.35 9.22
C GLU A 109 -6.93 -2.97 9.55
N GLN A 110 -7.45 -3.40 10.70
CA GLN A 110 -8.81 -3.08 11.15
C GLN A 110 -8.93 -1.63 11.68
N THR A 111 -7.86 -1.09 12.23
CA THR A 111 -7.84 0.25 12.84
C THR A 111 -7.46 1.33 11.82
N ALA A 112 -6.66 0.98 10.82
CA ALA A 112 -6.23 1.91 9.79
C ALA A 112 -7.41 2.34 8.92
N PRO A 113 -7.56 3.64 8.63
CA PRO A 113 -8.56 4.10 7.69
C PRO A 113 -8.27 3.51 6.30
N ARG A 114 -9.31 3.08 5.60
CA ARG A 114 -9.18 2.62 4.21
C ARG A 114 -8.55 3.73 3.36
N PRO A 115 -7.59 3.40 2.47
CA PRO A 115 -6.95 4.41 1.64
C PRO A 115 -7.99 5.03 0.70
N SER A 116 -8.08 6.36 0.70
CA SER A 116 -8.93 7.07 -0.23
C SER A 116 -8.28 7.15 -1.61
N VAL A 117 -9.08 7.24 -2.67
CA VAL A 117 -8.60 7.45 -4.05
C VAL A 117 -7.58 8.60 -4.16
N PRO A 118 -7.83 9.82 -3.63
CA PRO A 118 -6.84 10.90 -3.72
C PRO A 118 -5.55 10.61 -2.95
N SER A 119 -5.62 9.87 -1.82
CA SER A 119 -4.43 9.49 -1.07
C SER A 119 -3.58 8.49 -1.87
N ALA A 120 -4.21 7.47 -2.46
CA ALA A 120 -3.50 6.47 -3.27
C ALA A 120 -2.87 7.11 -4.51
N LEU A 121 -3.61 7.94 -5.25
CA LEU A 121 -3.07 8.69 -6.39
C LEU A 121 -1.96 9.66 -5.98
N GLY A 122 -2.03 10.25 -4.79
CA GLY A 122 -0.96 11.07 -4.23
C GLY A 122 0.34 10.30 -4.02
N VAL A 123 0.25 9.09 -3.47
CA VAL A 123 1.41 8.19 -3.32
C VAL A 123 1.99 7.81 -4.69
N LEU A 124 1.15 7.41 -5.65
CA LEU A 124 1.61 7.07 -7.00
C LEU A 124 2.29 8.24 -7.72
N LYS A 125 1.80 9.48 -7.52
CA LYS A 125 2.46 10.69 -8.04
C LYS A 125 3.83 10.95 -7.42
N ASN A 126 4.04 10.56 -6.16
CA ASN A 126 5.37 10.65 -5.53
C ASN A 126 6.35 9.67 -6.18
N TYR A 127 5.92 8.43 -6.46
CA TYR A 127 6.71 7.47 -7.23
C TYR A 127 7.01 7.98 -8.66
N GLU A 128 6.03 8.59 -9.32
CA GLU A 128 6.22 9.24 -10.62
C GLU A 128 7.26 10.38 -10.55
N SER A 129 7.20 11.20 -9.49
CA SER A 129 8.15 12.29 -9.30
C SER A 129 9.57 11.76 -9.03
N ALA A 130 9.70 10.67 -8.27
CA ALA A 130 10.97 9.99 -8.06
C ALA A 130 11.53 9.40 -9.36
N LEU A 131 10.66 8.84 -10.21
CA LEU A 131 11.02 8.38 -11.56
C LEU A 131 11.57 9.52 -12.41
N GLN A 132 10.86 10.66 -12.45
CA GLN A 132 11.30 11.84 -13.19
C GLN A 132 12.63 12.40 -12.67
N ALA A 133 12.83 12.42 -11.35
CA ALA A 133 14.07 12.88 -10.73
C ALA A 133 15.27 11.95 -10.97
N SER A 134 15.02 10.68 -11.32
CA SER A 134 16.06 9.68 -11.55
C SER A 134 16.66 9.75 -12.97
N PHE A 135 16.10 10.58 -13.86
CA PHE A 135 16.64 10.75 -15.20
C PHE A 135 18.03 11.42 -15.17
N PRO A 136 18.99 10.92 -15.95
CA PRO A 136 20.30 11.55 -16.05
C PRO A 136 20.19 12.95 -16.68
N PHE A 137 21.01 13.88 -16.19
CA PHE A 137 21.10 15.22 -16.76
C PHE A 137 21.82 15.18 -18.12
N GLY A 138 21.08 15.53 -19.17
CA GLY A 138 21.60 15.60 -20.55
C GLY A 138 21.65 14.23 -21.26
N GLY A 139 21.62 14.28 -22.59
CA GLY A 139 21.55 13.10 -23.45
C GLY A 139 20.12 12.71 -23.84
N ASP A 140 19.99 11.59 -24.55
CA ASP A 140 18.70 11.07 -25.00
C ASP A 140 18.00 10.32 -23.87
N SER A 141 16.87 10.87 -23.41
CA SER A 141 16.02 10.29 -22.36
C SER A 141 15.39 8.96 -22.77
N SER A 142 15.41 8.58 -24.05
CA SER A 142 14.87 7.33 -24.57
C SER A 142 15.93 6.24 -24.77
N SER A 143 17.20 6.54 -24.46
CA SER A 143 18.33 5.61 -24.61
C SER A 143 18.32 4.48 -23.57
N ASP A 144 19.01 3.38 -23.88
CA ASP A 144 19.19 2.26 -22.94
C ASP A 144 19.96 2.68 -21.68
N TYR A 145 20.86 3.66 -21.79
CA TYR A 145 21.55 4.23 -20.64
C TYR A 145 20.57 4.91 -19.67
N ALA A 146 19.69 5.77 -20.19
CA ALA A 146 18.67 6.44 -19.39
C ALA A 146 17.71 5.42 -18.76
N TYR A 147 17.32 4.39 -19.50
CA TYR A 147 16.48 3.30 -18.98
C TYR A 147 17.13 2.62 -17.76
N ASN A 148 18.38 2.18 -17.87
CA ASN A 148 19.05 1.48 -16.77
C ASN A 148 19.19 2.34 -15.51
N ARG A 149 19.25 3.67 -15.65
CA ARG A 149 19.27 4.61 -14.51
C ARG A 149 17.93 4.69 -13.81
N VAL A 150 16.84 4.80 -14.58
CA VAL A 150 15.50 4.98 -14.01
C VAL A 150 14.79 3.67 -13.70
N ARG A 151 15.34 2.53 -14.12
CA ARG A 151 14.72 1.21 -14.03
C ARG A 151 14.19 0.90 -12.63
N GLU A 152 14.97 1.19 -11.59
CA GLU A 152 14.56 0.92 -10.20
C GLU A 152 13.31 1.72 -9.82
N SER A 153 13.33 3.03 -10.04
CA SER A 153 12.17 3.91 -9.81
C SER A 153 10.96 3.57 -10.69
N LEU A 154 11.20 3.08 -11.92
CA LEU A 154 10.14 2.63 -12.82
C LEU A 154 9.47 1.37 -12.29
N MET A 155 10.25 0.37 -11.86
CA MET A 155 9.70 -0.85 -11.28
C MET A 155 8.93 -0.55 -10.00
N ALA A 156 9.45 0.30 -9.13
CA ALA A 156 8.76 0.70 -7.90
C ALA A 156 7.41 1.36 -8.17
N LEU A 157 7.30 2.22 -9.20
CA LEU A 157 6.03 2.80 -9.61
C LEU A 157 5.05 1.75 -10.16
N LEU A 158 5.53 0.83 -10.99
CA LEU A 158 4.70 -0.23 -11.57
C LEU A 158 4.22 -1.23 -10.53
N GLU A 159 5.07 -1.60 -9.58
CA GLU A 159 4.72 -2.45 -8.44
C GLU A 159 3.66 -1.77 -7.56
N ALA A 160 3.85 -0.49 -7.24
CA ALA A 160 2.84 0.28 -6.51
C ALA A 160 1.50 0.34 -7.28
N LEU A 161 1.53 0.54 -8.60
CA LEU A 161 0.32 0.47 -9.43
C LEU A 161 -0.36 -0.90 -9.34
N ALA A 162 0.41 -1.98 -9.42
CA ALA A 162 -0.10 -3.35 -9.31
C ALA A 162 -0.69 -3.65 -7.93
N ASP A 163 -0.15 -3.07 -6.85
CA ASP A 163 -0.67 -3.25 -5.49
C ASP A 163 -1.96 -2.46 -5.23
N TYR A 164 -2.01 -1.20 -5.67
CA TYR A 164 -3.18 -0.34 -5.45
C TYR A 164 -4.35 -0.68 -6.39
N THR A 165 -4.10 -1.19 -7.59
CA THR A 165 -5.17 -1.44 -8.57
C THR A 165 -6.22 -2.43 -8.05
N PRO A 166 -5.87 -3.64 -7.57
CA PRO A 166 -6.83 -4.59 -7.02
C PRO A 166 -7.59 -4.09 -5.78
N HIS A 167 -7.02 -3.13 -5.05
CA HIS A 167 -7.72 -2.52 -3.90
C HIS A 167 -8.97 -1.75 -4.33
N PHE A 168 -8.90 -1.06 -5.46
CA PHE A 168 -10.01 -0.28 -6.02
C PHE A 168 -10.85 -1.07 -7.02
N LEU A 169 -10.65 -2.38 -7.13
CA LEU A 169 -11.45 -3.27 -7.97
C LEU A 169 -12.39 -4.16 -7.13
N PRO A 170 -13.48 -4.66 -7.73
CA PRO A 170 -14.29 -5.70 -7.13
C PRO A 170 -13.46 -6.96 -6.85
N PRO A 171 -13.64 -7.65 -5.70
CA PRO A 171 -14.69 -7.44 -4.69
C PRO A 171 -14.36 -6.42 -3.59
N ASN A 172 -13.15 -5.86 -3.56
CA ASN A 172 -12.67 -5.02 -2.46
C ASN A 172 -13.35 -3.65 -2.42
N GLU A 173 -13.46 -3.01 -3.58
CA GLU A 173 -14.24 -1.78 -3.77
C GLU A 173 -15.55 -2.13 -4.48
N THR A 174 -16.65 -1.57 -3.97
CA THR A 174 -18.00 -1.84 -4.45
C THR A 174 -18.61 -0.68 -5.21
N GLN A 175 -18.11 0.53 -4.97
CA GLN A 175 -18.56 1.76 -5.59
C GLN A 175 -17.84 1.96 -6.92
N ALA A 176 -18.58 1.81 -8.03
CA ALA A 176 -18.02 1.98 -9.37
C ALA A 176 -17.39 3.37 -9.58
N SER A 177 -17.96 4.42 -8.99
CA SER A 177 -17.41 5.77 -9.08
C SER A 177 -15.99 5.88 -8.50
N GLN A 178 -15.70 5.20 -7.39
CA GLN A 178 -14.36 5.19 -6.78
C GLN A 178 -13.37 4.41 -7.65
N SER A 179 -13.77 3.21 -8.12
CA SER A 179 -12.98 2.40 -9.03
C SER A 179 -12.61 3.18 -10.30
N LEU A 180 -13.60 3.75 -10.98
CA LEU A 180 -13.38 4.48 -12.25
C LEU A 180 -12.56 5.76 -12.04
N THR A 181 -12.74 6.46 -10.91
CA THR A 181 -11.93 7.65 -10.58
C THR A 181 -10.47 7.29 -10.31
N PHE A 182 -10.22 6.17 -9.62
CA PHE A 182 -8.87 5.68 -9.43
C PHE A 182 -8.24 5.27 -10.77
N LEU A 183 -8.96 4.51 -11.59
CA LEU A 183 -8.48 4.04 -12.89
C LEU A 183 -8.17 5.18 -13.86
N ASP A 184 -8.98 6.24 -13.88
CA ASP A 184 -8.73 7.50 -14.63
C ASP A 184 -7.36 8.08 -14.25
N GLY A 185 -7.13 8.30 -12.94
CA GLY A 185 -5.85 8.81 -12.43
C GLY A 185 -4.66 7.88 -12.64
N ALA A 186 -4.85 6.57 -12.51
CA ALA A 186 -3.81 5.57 -12.75
C ALA A 186 -3.42 5.49 -14.24
N THR A 187 -4.41 5.54 -15.14
CA THR A 187 -4.19 5.54 -16.60
C THR A 187 -3.44 6.81 -17.02
N ASP A 188 -3.77 7.95 -16.43
CA ASP A 188 -3.05 9.21 -16.62
C ASP A 188 -1.56 9.11 -16.24
N ILE A 189 -1.22 8.38 -15.18
CA ILE A 189 0.18 8.12 -14.78
C ILE A 189 0.87 7.24 -15.83
N ILE A 190 0.19 6.18 -16.30
CA ILE A 190 0.71 5.27 -17.34
C ILE A 190 0.98 6.03 -18.64
N HIS A 191 0.11 6.97 -19.02
CA HIS A 191 0.31 7.83 -20.20
C HIS A 191 1.64 8.61 -20.13
N ARG A 192 1.99 9.11 -18.94
CA ARG A 192 3.20 9.92 -18.70
C ARG A 192 4.49 9.09 -18.58
N LEU A 193 4.41 7.76 -18.57
CA LEU A 193 5.60 6.92 -18.62
C LEU A 193 6.44 7.19 -19.89
N PRO A 194 7.77 7.13 -19.80
CA PRO A 194 8.65 7.34 -20.93
C PRO A 194 8.45 6.28 -22.01
N ASN A 195 8.68 6.67 -23.27
CA ASN A 195 8.82 5.74 -24.38
C ASN A 195 10.31 5.50 -24.61
N TRP A 196 10.69 4.22 -24.79
CA TRP A 196 12.08 3.84 -24.97
C TRP A 196 12.34 3.49 -26.44
N SER A 197 13.56 3.78 -26.90
CA SER A 197 14.02 3.41 -28.24
C SER A 197 14.07 1.89 -28.43
N SER A 198 14.52 1.17 -27.39
CA SER A 198 14.49 -0.29 -27.37
C SER A 198 13.07 -0.81 -27.07
N PHE A 199 12.61 -1.74 -27.91
CA PHE A 199 11.30 -2.38 -27.75
C PHE A 199 11.17 -3.13 -26.42
N GLN A 200 12.24 -3.77 -25.96
CA GLN A 200 12.24 -4.56 -24.72
C GLN A 200 11.91 -3.68 -23.50
N ASN A 201 12.47 -2.48 -23.44
CA ASN A 201 12.24 -1.56 -22.33
C ASN A 201 10.82 -0.96 -22.38
N SER A 202 10.27 -0.80 -23.58
CA SER A 202 8.90 -0.35 -23.80
C SER A 202 7.84 -1.39 -23.41
N LEU A 203 8.23 -2.66 -23.22
CA LEU A 203 7.32 -3.74 -22.82
C LEU A 203 6.66 -3.44 -21.46
N HIS A 204 7.38 -2.84 -20.51
CA HIS A 204 6.83 -2.49 -19.20
C HIS A 204 5.62 -1.55 -19.30
N LYS A 205 5.71 -0.55 -20.18
CA LYS A 205 4.58 0.35 -20.45
C LYS A 205 3.45 -0.37 -21.19
N GLN A 206 3.75 -1.33 -22.07
CA GLN A 206 2.74 -2.15 -22.75
C GLN A 206 1.97 -3.01 -21.75
N ASN A 207 2.66 -3.75 -20.88
CA ASN A 207 2.05 -4.59 -19.85
C ASN A 207 1.18 -3.75 -18.90
N ALA A 208 1.65 -2.56 -18.49
CA ALA A 208 0.86 -1.66 -17.66
C ALA A 208 -0.47 -1.24 -18.34
N TYR A 209 -0.46 -1.04 -19.66
CA TYR A 209 -1.69 -0.76 -20.41
C TYR A 209 -2.62 -1.98 -20.49
N GLU A 210 -2.09 -3.19 -20.63
CA GLU A 210 -2.90 -4.41 -20.65
C GLU A 210 -3.56 -4.66 -19.29
N GLU A 211 -2.80 -4.52 -18.21
CA GLU A 211 -3.31 -4.67 -16.84
C GLU A 211 -4.38 -3.63 -16.51
N ILE A 212 -4.15 -2.35 -16.82
CA ILE A 212 -5.15 -1.30 -16.56
C ILE A 212 -6.38 -1.47 -17.46
N SER A 213 -6.22 -1.92 -18.71
CA SER A 213 -7.35 -2.22 -19.61
C SER A 213 -8.23 -3.32 -19.05
N GLY A 214 -7.61 -4.41 -18.54
CA GLY A 214 -8.32 -5.47 -17.82
C GLY A 214 -9.05 -4.97 -16.58
N ALA A 215 -8.40 -4.11 -15.79
CA ALA A 215 -8.99 -3.48 -14.61
C ALA A 215 -10.22 -2.62 -14.95
N TRP A 216 -10.15 -1.81 -16.01
CA TRP A 216 -11.29 -1.07 -16.54
C TRP A 216 -12.44 -1.99 -16.93
N ALA A 217 -12.17 -3.03 -17.73
CA ALA A 217 -13.19 -3.99 -18.16
C ALA A 217 -13.88 -4.66 -16.96
N LEU A 218 -13.14 -5.05 -15.93
CA LEU A 218 -13.69 -5.65 -14.71
C LEU A 218 -14.58 -4.66 -13.93
N ALA A 219 -14.12 -3.43 -13.73
CA ALA A 219 -14.89 -2.40 -13.03
C ALA A 219 -16.20 -2.06 -13.78
N ILE A 220 -16.14 -1.94 -15.11
CA ILE A 220 -17.31 -1.66 -15.96
C ILE A 220 -18.32 -2.80 -15.91
N ARG A 221 -17.86 -4.05 -16.07
CA ARG A 221 -18.74 -5.24 -16.01
C ARG A 221 -19.47 -5.34 -14.68
N GLU A 222 -18.79 -5.05 -13.56
CA GLU A 222 -19.42 -5.10 -12.24
C GLU A 222 -20.40 -3.93 -12.02
N ALA A 223 -20.04 -2.73 -12.48
CA ALA A 223 -20.93 -1.56 -12.42
C ALA A 223 -22.22 -1.77 -13.21
N ALA A 224 -22.12 -2.40 -14.39
CA ALA A 224 -23.25 -2.76 -15.22
C ALA A 224 -24.21 -3.73 -14.51
N LYS A 225 -23.68 -4.74 -13.81
CA LYS A 225 -24.50 -5.70 -13.06
C LYS A 225 -25.25 -5.08 -11.88
N ARG A 226 -24.63 -4.17 -11.12
CA ARG A 226 -25.16 -3.72 -9.83
C ARG A 226 -26.20 -2.61 -9.91
N ALA A 227 -26.04 -1.66 -10.83
CA ALA A 227 -26.91 -0.49 -10.95
C ALA A 227 -27.64 -0.44 -12.31
N GLY A 228 -27.72 -1.58 -12.99
CA GLY A 228 -28.13 -1.64 -14.40
C GLY A 228 -27.25 -0.78 -15.31
N GLY A 229 -26.06 -0.38 -14.87
CA GLY A 229 -25.16 0.55 -15.57
C GLY A 229 -25.53 2.04 -15.47
N MET A 230 -26.58 2.44 -14.76
CA MET A 230 -26.96 3.87 -14.66
C MET A 230 -25.82 4.77 -14.18
N GLN A 231 -24.97 4.28 -13.26
CA GLN A 231 -23.80 5.02 -12.76
C GLN A 231 -22.74 5.29 -13.85
N LEU A 232 -22.71 4.49 -14.91
CA LEU A 232 -21.79 4.68 -16.04
C LEU A 232 -22.21 5.85 -16.94
N GLN A 233 -23.52 6.15 -17.01
CA GLN A 233 -24.07 7.20 -17.89
C GLN A 233 -23.83 8.62 -17.37
N TYR A 234 -23.94 8.84 -16.06
CA TYR A 234 -23.87 10.19 -15.49
C TYR A 234 -22.43 10.70 -15.25
N GLY A 235 -21.43 9.85 -15.41
CA GLY A 235 -20.03 10.18 -15.09
C GLY A 235 -19.16 10.62 -16.27
N GLY A 236 -19.69 10.64 -17.50
CA GLY A 236 -18.90 10.94 -18.71
C GLY A 236 -17.72 9.97 -18.93
N TRP A 237 -17.84 8.75 -18.40
CA TRP A 237 -16.78 7.75 -18.44
C TRP A 237 -16.51 7.25 -19.85
N ASP A 238 -17.50 7.33 -20.73
CA ASP A 238 -17.39 7.05 -22.17
C ASP A 238 -16.41 8.01 -22.84
N GLN A 239 -16.56 9.32 -22.62
CA GLN A 239 -15.68 10.33 -23.19
C GLN A 239 -14.25 10.20 -22.62
N LYS A 240 -14.13 9.98 -21.30
CA LYS A 240 -12.82 9.80 -20.65
C LYS A 240 -12.09 8.56 -21.15
N LEU A 241 -12.78 7.42 -21.20
CA LEU A 241 -12.19 6.17 -21.66
C LEU A 241 -11.85 6.22 -23.16
N ALA A 242 -12.69 6.85 -23.98
CA ALA A 242 -12.38 7.08 -25.39
C ALA A 242 -11.11 7.93 -25.56
N LYS A 243 -10.96 8.99 -24.75
CA LYS A 243 -9.73 9.81 -24.74
C LYS A 243 -8.50 9.00 -24.32
N HIS A 244 -8.59 8.22 -23.25
CA HIS A 244 -7.49 7.35 -22.82
C HIS A 244 -7.13 6.33 -23.90
N ASN A 245 -8.12 5.73 -24.55
CA ASN A 245 -7.88 4.75 -25.61
C ASN A 245 -7.18 5.36 -26.82
N GLN A 246 -7.56 6.59 -27.22
CA GLN A 246 -6.85 7.34 -28.26
C GLN A 246 -5.40 7.60 -27.86
N GLN A 247 -5.16 8.06 -26.62
CA GLN A 247 -3.79 8.32 -26.13
C GLN A 247 -2.95 7.04 -25.99
N ALA A 248 -3.58 5.91 -25.72
CA ALA A 248 -2.91 4.61 -25.62
C ALA A 248 -2.73 3.90 -26.98
N ASN A 249 -3.10 4.53 -28.11
CA ASN A 249 -3.10 3.93 -29.44
C ASN A 249 -3.93 2.63 -29.54
N GLY A 250 -5.13 2.61 -28.96
CA GLY A 250 -6.06 1.48 -29.08
C GLY A 250 -5.89 0.38 -28.03
N LYS A 251 -4.96 0.51 -27.08
CA LYS A 251 -4.72 -0.53 -26.05
C LYS A 251 -5.84 -0.67 -25.01
N LEU A 252 -6.72 0.31 -24.90
CA LEU A 252 -7.91 0.26 -24.03
C LEU A 252 -9.18 -0.07 -24.82
N GLN A 253 -9.04 -0.57 -26.06
CA GLN A 253 -10.20 -0.84 -26.93
C GLN A 253 -11.14 -1.87 -26.30
N ASP A 254 -10.62 -2.89 -25.62
CA ASP A 254 -11.43 -3.91 -24.96
C ASP A 254 -12.33 -3.30 -23.88
N ALA A 255 -11.78 -2.45 -23.01
CA ALA A 255 -12.55 -1.72 -22.02
C ALA A 255 -13.57 -0.75 -22.66
N ALA A 256 -13.19 -0.08 -23.75
CA ALA A 256 -14.10 0.83 -24.47
C ALA A 256 -15.27 0.07 -25.12
N ASN A 257 -15.03 -1.13 -25.65
CA ASN A 257 -16.06 -2.01 -26.19
C ASN A 257 -17.01 -2.46 -25.08
N GLU A 258 -16.49 -2.90 -23.93
CA GLU A 258 -17.30 -3.27 -22.76
C GLU A 258 -18.19 -2.12 -22.31
N LEU A 259 -17.65 -0.90 -22.22
CA LEU A 259 -18.44 0.26 -21.85
C LEU A 259 -19.55 0.55 -22.87
N SER A 260 -19.22 0.49 -24.16
CA SER A 260 -20.18 0.75 -25.24
C SER A 260 -21.32 -0.27 -25.25
N VAL A 261 -21.03 -1.55 -25.02
CA VAL A 261 -22.05 -2.61 -24.89
C VAL A 261 -22.97 -2.35 -23.70
N ASN A 262 -22.41 -1.99 -22.54
CA ASN A 262 -23.19 -1.79 -21.32
C ASN A 262 -23.99 -0.48 -21.31
N ILE A 263 -23.52 0.58 -21.99
CA ILE A 263 -24.27 1.83 -22.17
C ILE A 263 -25.33 1.67 -23.27
N GLY A 264 -24.98 1.02 -24.39
CA GLY A 264 -25.86 0.81 -25.55
C GLY A 264 -27.08 -0.05 -25.24
N TRP A 265 -26.95 -1.02 -24.32
CA TRP A 265 -28.08 -1.83 -23.86
C TRP A 265 -29.16 -1.02 -23.11
N MET A 266 -28.81 0.13 -22.52
CA MET A 266 -29.77 1.04 -21.88
C MET A 266 -30.28 2.18 -22.77
N GLY A 267 -29.62 2.46 -23.90
CA GLY A 267 -29.98 3.56 -24.81
C GLY A 267 -31.23 3.29 -25.66
N GLY A 268 -31.75 2.06 -25.63
CA GLY A 268 -33.00 1.70 -26.28
C GLY A 268 -32.97 0.34 -26.94
N GLN A 269 -33.44 -0.68 -26.21
CA GLN A 269 -34.31 -1.71 -26.80
C GLN A 269 -35.05 -2.48 -25.70
N PRO A 270 -36.38 -2.61 -25.78
CA PRO A 270 -37.09 -3.62 -25.01
C PRO A 270 -36.65 -4.98 -25.54
N GLN A 271 -36.10 -5.81 -24.66
CA GLN A 271 -36.10 -7.26 -24.70
C GLN A 271 -36.43 -7.88 -26.08
N ALA A 272 -35.45 -7.91 -26.99
CA ALA A 272 -35.51 -8.76 -28.16
C ALA A 272 -35.15 -10.19 -27.72
N GLN A 273 -36.13 -10.82 -27.07
CA GLN A 273 -36.21 -12.26 -27.03
C GLN A 273 -36.34 -12.73 -28.48
N GLN A 274 -35.41 -13.59 -28.86
CA GLN A 274 -35.25 -14.19 -30.17
C GLN A 274 -36.54 -14.91 -30.60
N HIS A 275 -37.42 -14.20 -31.31
CA HIS A 275 -38.46 -14.79 -32.15
C HIS A 275 -38.83 -13.82 -33.28
N GLY A 276 -38.51 -14.25 -34.51
CA GLY A 276 -39.20 -13.88 -35.75
C GLY A 276 -39.44 -12.41 -36.07
N SER A 277 -38.65 -11.87 -37.00
CA SER A 277 -39.09 -11.05 -38.14
C SER A 277 -40.32 -10.13 -37.91
N ARG A 278 -40.11 -8.85 -37.54
CA ARG A 278 -41.15 -7.78 -37.67
C ARG A 278 -40.61 -6.36 -37.43
N GLY A 279 -39.64 -5.95 -38.24
CA GLY A 279 -38.97 -4.64 -38.11
C GLY A 279 -39.59 -3.46 -38.89
N GLU A 280 -40.66 -3.68 -39.68
CA GLU A 280 -41.22 -2.65 -40.57
C GLU A 280 -42.54 -2.03 -40.08
N ASP A 281 -43.07 -2.48 -38.94
CA ASP A 281 -44.48 -2.25 -38.61
C ASP A 281 -44.79 -0.88 -37.98
N LEU A 282 -43.86 -0.21 -37.28
CA LEU A 282 -44.19 1.00 -36.50
C LEU A 282 -44.41 2.26 -37.36
N ASN A 283 -43.66 2.41 -38.46
CA ASN A 283 -43.88 3.51 -39.41
C ASN A 283 -45.09 3.22 -40.31
N SER A 284 -45.30 1.95 -40.67
CA SER A 284 -46.44 1.52 -41.49
C SER A 284 -47.77 1.72 -40.74
N VAL A 285 -47.84 1.38 -39.45
CA VAL A 285 -49.02 1.58 -38.61
C VAL A 285 -49.37 3.07 -38.43
N ARG A 286 -48.36 3.94 -38.30
CA ARG A 286 -48.59 5.39 -38.26
C ARG A 286 -49.14 5.93 -39.57
N GLN A 287 -48.63 5.45 -40.71
CA GLN A 287 -49.14 5.85 -42.02
C GLN A 287 -50.55 5.31 -42.29
N GLU A 288 -50.88 4.11 -41.82
CA GLU A 288 -52.22 3.51 -41.97
C GLU A 288 -53.28 4.19 -41.08
N LEU A 289 -52.88 4.69 -39.91
CA LEU A 289 -53.73 5.53 -39.05
C LEU A 289 -53.96 6.92 -39.64
N LEU A 290 -52.94 7.55 -40.24
CA LEU A 290 -53.08 8.85 -40.91
C LEU A 290 -53.89 8.76 -42.21
N ALA A 291 -53.79 7.64 -42.93
CA ALA A 291 -54.53 7.40 -44.17
C ALA A 291 -56.00 6.96 -43.95
N GLY A 292 -56.43 6.78 -42.70
CA GLY A 292 -57.81 6.40 -42.35
C GLY A 292 -58.22 5.01 -42.82
N THR A 293 -57.26 4.12 -43.14
CA THR A 293 -57.50 2.77 -43.68
C THR A 293 -57.48 1.67 -42.62
N TYR A 294 -57.37 2.04 -41.34
CA TYR A 294 -57.33 1.09 -40.23
C TYR A 294 -58.60 0.24 -40.18
N GLY A 295 -58.46 -1.07 -40.38
CA GLY A 295 -59.55 -2.05 -40.29
C GLY A 295 -60.07 -2.61 -41.61
N LYS A 296 -59.54 -2.22 -42.78
CA LYS A 296 -60.04 -2.71 -44.09
C LYS A 296 -59.66 -4.16 -44.42
N ASN A 297 -58.74 -4.77 -43.66
CA ASN A 297 -58.22 -6.12 -43.90
C ASN A 297 -58.37 -7.08 -42.70
N LEU A 298 -59.21 -6.78 -41.69
CA LEU A 298 -59.49 -7.79 -40.66
C LEU A 298 -60.53 -8.80 -41.18
N PRO A 299 -60.20 -10.10 -41.31
CA PRO A 299 -61.19 -11.11 -41.61
C PRO A 299 -62.15 -11.25 -40.42
N VAL A 300 -63.39 -10.81 -40.59
CA VAL A 300 -64.48 -11.08 -39.65
C VAL A 300 -64.74 -12.58 -39.66
N ARG A 301 -64.25 -13.28 -38.64
CA ARG A 301 -64.49 -14.72 -38.45
C ARG A 301 -65.82 -14.89 -37.70
N VAL A 302 -66.90 -15.10 -38.45
CA VAL A 302 -68.16 -15.61 -37.88
C VAL A 302 -68.01 -17.12 -37.68
N GLY A 303 -68.18 -17.61 -36.44
CA GLY A 303 -68.17 -19.03 -36.11
C GLY A 303 -69.56 -19.66 -36.33
N PRO A 304 -69.65 -20.96 -36.70
CA PRO A 304 -70.93 -21.65 -36.78
C PRO A 304 -71.34 -22.24 -35.43
N TRP A 305 -72.65 -22.35 -35.25
CA TRP A 305 -73.38 -22.99 -34.14
C TRP A 305 -73.21 -24.52 -34.16
#